data_AF-A0A950QUC7-F1
#
_entry.id   AF-A0A950QUC7-F1
#
_cell.length_a   1.000
_cell.length_b   1.000
_cell.length_c   1.000
_cell.angle_alpha   90.00
_cell.angle_beta   90.00
_cell.angle_gamma   90.00
#
_symmetry.space_group_name_H-M   'P 1'
#
loop_
_entity.id
_entity.type
_entity.pdbx_description
1 polymer ?
#
loop_
_entity_poly.entity_id
_entity_poly.type
_entity_poly.pdbx_seq_one_letter_code
_entity_poly.pdbx_strand_id
1 'polypeptide(L)' 'MERWEQYEIWSIASGGSRWEFVAAFHDFDVASAVARRRGQNLRLVHAIYVDGKLAEQQVLVELGKTRQTA' A
#
# COMPACT_ATOMS: atom_id res chain seq x y z
N MET A 1 8.34 -18.71 -15.60
CA MET A 1 8.33 -17.34 -15.09
C MET A 1 7.22 -17.26 -14.08
N GLU A 2 7.59 -17.22 -12.81
CA GLU A 2 6.62 -17.10 -11.71
C GLU A 2 6.36 -15.61 -11.51
N ARG A 3 5.22 -15.16 -12.03
CA ARG A 3 4.70 -13.82 -11.79
C ARG A 3 3.61 -13.92 -10.75
N TRP A 4 3.75 -13.18 -9.66
CA TRP A 4 2.71 -13.07 -8.65
C TRP A 4 2.57 -11.62 -8.20
N GLU A 5 1.39 -11.30 -7.69
CA GLU A 5 1.04 -9.95 -7.29
C GLU A 5 0.52 -9.94 -5.86
N GLN A 6 0.75 -8.81 -5.20
CA GLN A 6 0.22 -8.53 -3.87
C GLN A 6 -0.12 -7.05 -3.70
N TYR A 7 -1.01 -6.82 -2.74
CA TYR A 7 -1.42 -5.51 -2.31
C TYR A 7 -0.82 -5.24 -0.94
N GLU A 8 0.12 -4.30 -0.90
CA GLU A 8 0.85 -3.90 0.28
C GLU A 8 0.22 -2.66 0.92
N ILE A 9 0.18 -2.67 2.23
CA ILE A 9 -0.25 -1.56 3.06
C ILE A 9 0.98 -0.98 3.73
N TRP A 10 1.20 0.30 3.49
CA TRP A 10 2.27 1.09 4.07
C TRP A 10 1.68 2.20 4.92
N SER A 11 2.25 2.46 6.09
CA SER A 11 1.83 3.55 6.99
C SER A 11 3.01 4.45 7.29
N ILE A 12 2.75 5.72 7.60
CA ILE A 12 3.79 6.59 8.15
C ILE A 12 4.08 6.17 9.60
N ALA A 13 5.36 5.99 9.94
CA ALA A 13 5.82 5.74 11.30
C ALA A 13 5.39 6.88 12.24
N SER A 14 4.91 6.55 13.44
CA SER A 14 4.51 7.57 14.42
C SER A 14 5.67 8.52 14.74
N GLY A 15 5.51 9.80 14.40
CA GLY A 15 6.52 10.84 14.63
C GLY A 15 7.58 10.99 13.53
N GLY A 16 7.43 10.33 12.38
CA GLY A 16 8.38 10.42 11.27
C GLY A 16 7.74 10.72 9.91
N SER A 17 8.57 10.77 8.87
CA SER A 17 8.16 10.86 7.46
C SER A 17 8.40 9.55 6.69
N ARG A 18 8.83 8.51 7.39
CA ARG A 18 9.17 7.22 6.80
C ARG A 18 7.93 6.37 6.64
N TRP A 19 7.76 5.81 5.45
CA TRP A 19 6.78 4.76 5.18
C TRP A 19 7.31 3.43 5.69
N GLU A 20 6.48 2.75 6.47
CA GLU A 20 6.74 1.43 7.03
C GLU A 20 5.73 0.45 6.47
N PHE A 21 6.22 -0.72 6.08
CA PHE A 21 5.39 -1.82 5.65
C PHE A 21 4.59 -2.35 6.84
N VAL A 22 3.28 -2.46 6.68
CA VAL A 22 2.35 -2.89 7.73
C VAL A 22 1.85 -4.31 7.46
N ALA A 23 1.43 -4.57 6.22
CA ALA A 23 0.84 -5.84 5.83
C ALA A 23 0.82 -5.99 4.31
N ALA A 24 0.75 -7.24 3.81
CA ALA A 24 0.47 -7.54 2.42
C ALA A 24 -0.68 -8.55 2.33
N PHE A 25 -1.48 -8.42 1.27
CA PHE A 25 -2.62 -9.29 0.99
C PHE A 25 -2.59 -9.68 -0.48
N HIS A 26 -3.08 -10.88 -0.79
CA HIS A 26 -3.26 -11.31 -2.17
C HIS A 26 -4.47 -10.64 -2.83
N ASP A 27 -5.50 -10.34 -2.03
CA ASP A 27 -6.78 -9.80 -2.51
C ASP A 27 -6.87 -8.27 -2.27
N PHE A 28 -7.25 -7.55 -3.31
CA PHE A 28 -7.42 -6.10 -3.28
C PHE A 28 -8.52 -5.67 -2.30
N ASP A 29 -9.65 -6.37 -2.27
CA ASP A 29 -10.80 -5.98 -1.46
C ASP A 29 -10.47 -6.08 0.02
N VAL A 30 -9.69 -7.11 0.40
CA VAL A 30 -9.17 -7.26 1.76
C VAL A 30 -8.20 -6.14 2.10
N ALA A 31 -7.23 -5.85 1.22
CA ALA A 31 -6.26 -4.79 1.44
C ALA A 31 -6.94 -3.41 1.55
N SER A 32 -7.90 -3.14 0.68
CA SER A 32 -8.72 -1.93 0.66
C SER A 32 -9.57 -1.77 1.92
N ALA A 33 -10.21 -2.85 2.38
CA ALA A 33 -10.98 -2.83 3.63
C ALA A 33 -10.09 -2.53 4.85
N VAL A 34 -8.90 -3.13 4.91
CA VAL A 34 -7.93 -2.88 5.99
C VAL A 34 -7.39 -1.45 5.93
N ALA A 35 -7.08 -0.94 4.74
CA ALA A 35 -6.62 0.43 4.54
C ALA A 35 -7.69 1.46 4.99
N ARG A 36 -8.97 1.21 4.67
CA ARG A 36 -10.09 2.09 5.08
C ARG A 36 -10.31 2.13 6.59
N ARG A 37 -10.09 1.02 7.30
CA ARG A 37 -10.36 0.92 8.74
C ARG A 37 -9.25 1.55 9.61
N ARG A 38 -8.03 1.67 9.10
CA ARG A 38 -6.84 2.07 9.87
C ARG A 38 -6.56 3.58 9.91
N GLY A 39 -7.36 4.43 9.27
CA GLY A 39 -7.28 5.89 9.43
C GLY A 39 -6.21 6.59 8.56
N GLN A 40 -5.83 7.82 8.94
CA GLN A 40 -5.00 8.73 8.15
C GLN A 40 -3.54 8.22 7.95
N ASN A 41 -2.90 8.63 6.85
CA ASN A 41 -1.49 8.39 6.49
C ASN A 41 -1.14 6.93 6.12
N LEU A 42 -1.97 6.32 5.28
CA LEU A 42 -1.77 5.00 4.67
C LEU A 42 -1.55 5.10 3.16
N ARG A 43 -0.78 4.17 2.62
CA ARG A 43 -0.62 3.91 1.19
C ARG A 43 -1.01 2.46 0.91
N LEU A 44 -1.90 2.28 -0.04
CA LEU A 44 -2.16 0.99 -0.67
C LEU A 44 -1.34 0.92 -1.95
N VAL A 45 -0.54 -0.12 -2.06
CA VAL A 45 0.43 -0.31 -3.14
C VAL A 45 0.18 -1.67 -3.79
N HIS A 46 0.11 -1.72 -5.11
CA HIS A 46 0.13 -2.96 -5.88
C HIS A 46 1.57 -3.25 -6.28
N ALA A 47 2.08 -4.40 -5.83
CA ALA A 47 3.43 -4.85 -6.11
C ALA A 47 3.36 -6.12 -6.96
N ILE A 48 4.08 -6.11 -8.08
CA ILE A 48 4.20 -7.24 -8.99
C ILE A 48 5.62 -7.76 -8.89
N TYR A 49 5.73 -9.05 -8.63
CA TYR A 49 6.99 -9.76 -8.57
C TYR A 49 7.12 -10.69 -9.77
N VAL A 50 8.30 -10.72 -10.37
CA VAL A 50 8.68 -11.63 -11.46
C VAL A 50 9.97 -12.34 -11.06
N ASP A 51 9.95 -13.66 -11.06
CA ASP A 51 11.10 -14.51 -10.69
C ASP A 51 11.67 -14.13 -9.30
N GLY A 52 10.78 -13.84 -8.35
CA GLY A 52 11.12 -13.47 -6.97
C GLY A 52 11.64 -12.05 -6.78
N LYS A 53 11.70 -11.23 -7.83
CA LYS A 53 12.14 -9.82 -7.77
C LYS A 53 10.97 -8.88 -7.98
N LEU A 54 10.98 -7.75 -7.27
CA LEU A 54 10.02 -6.68 -7.49
C LEU A 54 10.21 -6.15 -8.92
N ALA A 55 9.22 -6.36 -9.77
CA ALA A 55 9.21 -5.92 -11.15
C ALA A 55 8.51 -4.57 -11.29
N GLU A 56 7.40 -4.39 -10.58
CA GLU A 56 6.59 -3.19 -10.66
C GLU A 56 5.97 -2.87 -9.30
N GLN A 57 5.87 -1.59 -8.98
CA GLN A 57 5.21 -1.10 -7.77
C GLN A 57 4.38 0.13 -8.11
N GLN A 58 3.08 0.07 -7.89
CA GLN A 58 2.14 1.15 -8.17
C GLN A 58 1.39 1.55 -6.90
N VAL A 59 1.40 2.83 -6.55
CA VAL A 59 0.55 3.34 -5.46
C VAL A 59 -0.88 3.47 -5.98
N LEU A 60 -1.79 2.65 -5.47
CA LEU A 60 -3.20 2.67 -5.85
C LEU A 60 -3.99 3.75 -5.09
N VAL A 61 -3.70 3.89 -3.80
CA VAL A 61 -4.40 4.84 -2.93
C VAL A 61 -3.41 5.42 -1.92
N GLU A 62 -3.45 6.73 -1.71
CA GLU A 62 -2.80 7.40 -0.58
C GLU A 62 -3.89 8.08 0.26
N LEU A 63 -4.14 7.55 1.45
CA LEU A 63 -5.07 8.10 2.44
C LEU A 63 -4.26 8.90 3.46
N GLY A 64 -4.50 10.21 3.60
CA GLY A 64 -3.74 11.03 4.57
C GLY A 64 -3.44 12.45 4.12
N LYS A 65 -3.36 12.68 2.81
CA LYS A 65 -3.53 14.04 2.27
C LYS A 65 -5.03 14.35 2.24
N THR A 66 -5.52 14.96 3.31
CA THR A 66 -6.72 15.81 3.20
C THR A 66 -6.53 16.75 2.03
N ARG A 67 -7.32 16.54 0.98
CA ARG A 67 -7.87 17.53 0.06
C ARG A 67 -7.16 18.89 0.14
N GLN A 68 -6.28 19.19 -0.81
CA GLN A 68 -6.09 20.59 -1.21
C GLN A 68 -7.42 21.00 -1.85
N THR A 69 -8.32 21.57 -1.05
CA THR A 69 -9.39 22.41 -1.59
C THR A 69 -8.75 23.68 -2.13
N ALA A 70 -8.93 23.86 -3.45
CA ALA A 70 -8.79 25.09 -4.23
C ALA A 70 -7.39 25.69 -4.35
#